data_AF-A0AAW5SJ42-F1
#
_entry.id   AF-A0AAW5SJ42-F1
#
_cell.length_a   1.000
_cell.length_b   1.000
_cell.length_c   1.000
_cell.angle_alpha   90.00
_cell.angle_beta   90.00
_cell.angle_gamma   90.00
#
_symmetry.space_group_name_H-M   'P 1'
#
loop_
_entity.id
_entity.type
_entity.pdbx_description
1 polymer ?
#
loop_
_entity_poly.entity_id
_entity_poly.type
_entity_poly.pdbx_seq_one_letter_code
_entity_poly.pdbx_strand_id
1 'polypeptide(L)'
;MCRAIAEGGRRCPCTRGDRRRAYQRLRYAVGKAATAAVATTGHDTADTAGTGTALQELQQRRVATTRAVNDALALIREPSRTLTAEDRATYTSAVVDHGTVLRDIATHKIEQAFIDHGVDDASVVAEAHDVAQRLASIDADYDQIRARTDRYLTADGKSFISDEAAAEIDATRNAYIAAKRDVLQQAAKRSAEINELRTTITKNAYYQELSQERSFGGAQFTPTNHSKMTKADREMCTTSTALYPDEMVERSAALGGMLAKRSKARAHYSAAKRQTTRRTRVEVLDLRRSLQQDRLTSITSYYVDSPEAMATGTGTLTDTYARPYATVERTPENERRITELLAQFNATRKKPATMHFATHTDAAGQAQEVIYVRGAGKRATVQHAGTSAEITYNDTSSMTHELAHRMEDRNPEISIATKHFLNRRTEGLPKERYHRKELVVPDGFAHRYMGKDYPGSNYTELFSCGMEAVAHGRFGGLRGHTKVDLTAPSATSNLDQVNPPRADPEHLALVLGLLATANKRLN
;
A
#
# COMPACT_ATOMS: atom_id res chain seq x y z
N MET A 1 4.33 15.27 -32.79
CA MET A 1 3.42 15.69 -33.88
C MET A 1 3.02 14.47 -34.69
N CYS A 2 1.73 14.20 -34.83
CA CYS A 2 1.20 13.09 -35.64
C CYS A 2 1.19 13.51 -37.11
N ARG A 3 1.87 12.79 -38.00
CA ARG A 3 1.81 13.02 -39.46
C ARG A 3 0.65 12.24 -40.10
N ALA A 4 0.17 12.70 -41.25
CA ALA A 4 -0.84 11.98 -42.01
C ALA A 4 -0.30 10.61 -42.49
N ILE A 5 -1.18 9.61 -42.62
CA ILE A 5 -0.79 8.24 -43.04
C ILE A 5 -0.18 8.25 -44.44
N ALA A 6 -0.63 9.16 -45.30
CA ALA A 6 -0.08 9.36 -46.65
C ALA A 6 1.40 9.82 -46.64
N GLU A 7 1.90 10.35 -45.52
CA GLU A 7 3.27 10.87 -45.35
C GLU A 7 4.14 9.95 -44.48
N GLY A 8 3.75 8.67 -44.31
CA GLY A 8 4.48 7.70 -43.49
C GLY A 8 4.24 7.85 -41.97
N GLY A 9 3.20 8.58 -41.55
CA GLY A 9 2.80 8.68 -40.15
C GLY A 9 2.23 7.38 -39.59
N ARG A 10 2.69 6.94 -38.41
CA ARG A 10 2.07 5.80 -37.68
C ARG A 10 0.64 6.18 -37.24
N ARG A 11 -0.31 5.25 -37.37
CA ARG A 11 -1.68 5.42 -36.82
C ARG A 11 -1.59 5.78 -35.34
N CYS A 12 -2.17 6.92 -34.96
CA CYS A 12 -2.22 7.35 -33.57
C CYS A 12 -2.78 6.22 -32.69
N PRO A 13 -2.16 5.89 -31.55
CA PRO A 13 -2.73 4.94 -30.59
C PRO A 13 -4.15 5.31 -30.11
N CYS A 14 -4.55 6.57 -30.33
CA CYS A 14 -5.87 7.12 -30.05
C CYS A 14 -6.97 6.71 -31.05
N THR A 15 -6.65 6.16 -32.23
CA THR A 15 -7.65 5.76 -33.25
C THR A 15 -7.91 4.25 -33.32
N ARG A 16 -7.46 3.45 -32.34
CA ARG A 16 -7.85 2.04 -32.25
C ARG A 16 -9.36 1.93 -32.01
N GLY A 17 -10.07 1.27 -32.92
CA GLY A 17 -11.54 1.11 -32.88
C GLY A 17 -12.06 0.51 -31.58
N ASP A 18 -11.27 -0.31 -30.89
CA ASP A 18 -11.67 -0.93 -29.63
C ASP A 18 -11.72 0.05 -28.47
N ARG A 19 -10.81 1.04 -28.42
CA ARG A 19 -10.87 2.13 -27.43
C ARG A 19 -12.05 3.07 -27.70
N ARG A 20 -12.33 3.38 -28.96
CA ARG A 20 -13.50 4.19 -29.34
C ARG A 20 -14.81 3.49 -28.99
N ARG A 21 -14.91 2.18 -29.25
CA ARG A 21 -16.07 1.35 -28.87
C ARG A 21 -16.22 1.22 -27.36
N ALA A 22 -15.14 1.02 -26.61
CA ALA A 22 -15.17 1.01 -25.15
C ALA A 22 -15.64 2.37 -24.59
N TYR A 23 -15.15 3.49 -25.14
CA TYR A 23 -15.57 4.83 -24.77
C TYR A 23 -17.04 5.14 -25.14
N GLN A 24 -17.51 4.66 -26.29
CA GLN A 24 -18.91 4.80 -26.69
C GLN A 24 -19.85 3.97 -25.80
N ARG A 25 -19.45 2.73 -25.43
CA ARG A 25 -20.19 1.92 -24.45
C ARG A 25 -20.24 2.60 -23.08
N LEU A 26 -19.13 3.20 -22.65
CA LEU A 26 -19.08 3.99 -21.41
C LEU A 26 -20.05 5.18 -21.48
N ARG A 27 -20.01 6.02 -22.54
CA ARG A 27 -20.94 7.15 -22.70
C ARG A 27 -22.40 6.71 -22.74
N TYR A 28 -22.71 5.60 -23.42
CA TYR A 28 -24.07 5.06 -23.47
C TYR A 28 -24.54 4.57 -22.10
N ALA A 29 -23.68 3.87 -21.35
CA ALA A 29 -23.98 3.42 -19.99
C ALA A 29 -24.17 4.61 -19.03
N VAL A 30 -23.33 5.65 -19.10
CA VAL A 30 -23.48 6.90 -18.32
C VAL A 30 -24.82 7.58 -18.65
N GLY A 31 -25.15 7.72 -19.94
CA GLY A 31 -26.42 8.32 -20.35
C GLY A 31 -27.63 7.56 -19.81
N LYS A 32 -27.60 6.23 -19.86
CA LYS A 32 -28.68 5.37 -19.35
C LYS A 32 -28.77 5.37 -17.81
N ALA A 33 -27.64 5.39 -17.11
CA ALA A 33 -27.58 5.46 -15.65
C ALA A 33 -28.10 6.81 -15.12
N ALA A 34 -27.76 7.92 -15.78
CA ALA A 34 -28.29 9.24 -15.45
C ALA A 34 -29.82 9.32 -15.60
N THR A 35 -30.40 8.62 -16.57
CA THR A 35 -31.87 8.55 -16.71
C THR A 35 -32.53 7.65 -15.66
N ALA A 36 -31.84 6.62 -15.17
CA ALA A 36 -32.34 5.70 -14.16
C ALA A 36 -32.25 6.26 -12.72
N ALA A 37 -31.21 7.05 -12.42
CA ALA A 37 -30.99 7.65 -11.09
C ALA A 37 -32.08 8.67 -10.70
N VAL A 38 -32.79 9.24 -11.67
CA VAL A 38 -33.92 10.17 -11.44
C VAL A 38 -35.17 9.44 -10.90
N ALA A 39 -35.24 8.10 -11.00
CA ALA A 39 -36.43 7.34 -10.62
C ALA A 39 -36.39 6.71 -9.20
N THR A 40 -35.28 6.83 -8.45
CA THR A 40 -35.09 6.08 -7.19
C THR A 40 -34.53 6.92 -6.04
N THR A 41 -35.11 8.10 -5.80
CA THR A 41 -34.82 8.92 -4.61
C THR A 41 -36.03 8.94 -3.68
N GLY A 42 -36.32 7.78 -3.08
CA GLY A 42 -37.11 7.70 -1.84
C GLY A 42 -36.18 8.00 -0.67
N HIS A 43 -36.10 9.26 -0.24
CA HIS A 43 -35.40 9.65 0.97
C HIS A 43 -36.41 9.62 2.13
N ASP A 44 -36.30 8.61 3.00
CA ASP A 44 -36.96 8.61 4.30
C ASP A 44 -36.29 9.66 5.18
N THR A 45 -36.97 10.79 5.38
CA THR A 45 -36.58 11.81 6.36
C THR A 45 -36.87 11.27 7.76
N ALA A 46 -35.83 10.83 8.46
CA ALA A 46 -35.93 10.36 9.84
C ALA A 46 -36.18 11.53 10.81
N ASP A 47 -37.22 11.37 11.62
CA ASP A 47 -37.64 12.28 12.69
C ASP A 47 -36.57 12.38 13.80
N THR A 48 -36.08 13.59 14.07
CA THR A 48 -34.89 13.83 14.90
C THR A 48 -35.13 13.60 16.40
N ALA A 49 -36.40 13.50 16.83
CA ALA A 49 -36.78 13.33 18.24
C ALA A 49 -36.58 11.89 18.78
N GLY A 50 -36.31 10.90 17.93
CA GLY A 50 -36.10 9.49 18.32
C GLY A 50 -34.65 9.06 18.53
N THR A 51 -33.68 9.95 18.29
CA THR A 51 -32.25 9.60 18.20
C THR A 51 -31.62 9.18 19.53
N GLY A 52 -32.06 9.77 20.65
CA GLY A 52 -31.53 9.46 21.99
C GLY A 52 -31.85 8.04 22.46
N THR A 53 -33.10 7.60 22.28
CA THR A 53 -33.56 6.26 22.69
C THR A 53 -32.87 5.17 21.86
N ALA A 54 -32.74 5.36 20.55
CA ALA A 54 -32.08 4.40 19.66
C ALA A 54 -30.60 4.19 20.01
N LEU A 55 -29.86 5.26 20.33
CA LEU A 55 -28.46 5.13 20.73
C LEU A 55 -28.31 4.41 22.07
N GLN A 56 -29.22 4.65 23.02
CA GLN A 56 -29.23 3.96 24.31
C GLN A 56 -29.49 2.45 24.15
N GLU A 57 -30.42 2.06 23.28
CA GLU A 57 -30.69 0.65 22.94
C GLU A 57 -29.47 -0.02 22.31
N LEU A 58 -28.76 0.68 21.40
CA LEU A 58 -27.52 0.18 20.82
C LEU A 58 -26.42 -0.03 21.86
N GLN A 59 -26.28 0.86 22.85
CA GLN A 59 -25.33 0.69 23.95
C GLN A 59 -25.68 -0.51 24.83
N GLN A 60 -26.96 -0.77 25.09
CA GLN A 60 -27.39 -1.98 25.80
C GLN A 60 -27.07 -3.26 25.00
N ARG A 61 -27.33 -3.25 23.69
CA ARG A 61 -26.96 -4.35 22.79
C ARG A 61 -25.45 -4.56 22.73
N ARG A 62 -24.65 -3.50 22.85
CA ARG A 62 -23.19 -3.59 22.90
C ARG A 62 -22.75 -4.46 24.06
N VAL A 63 -23.25 -4.20 25.27
CA VAL A 63 -22.94 -5.01 26.47
C VAL A 63 -23.31 -6.49 26.27
N ALA A 64 -24.50 -6.76 25.71
CA ALA A 64 -24.96 -8.13 25.46
C ALA A 64 -24.07 -8.87 24.45
N THR A 65 -23.74 -8.22 23.33
CA THR A 65 -22.89 -8.79 22.28
C THR A 65 -21.43 -8.95 22.72
N THR A 66 -20.90 -8.04 23.55
CA THR A 66 -19.58 -8.18 24.18
C THR A 66 -19.52 -9.44 25.04
N ARG A 67 -20.58 -9.76 25.80
CA ARG A 67 -20.65 -11.00 26.57
C ARG A 67 -20.65 -12.22 25.65
N ALA A 68 -21.54 -12.24 24.66
CA ALA A 68 -21.66 -13.35 23.72
C ALA A 68 -20.35 -13.66 22.99
N VAL A 69 -19.62 -12.63 22.54
CA VAL A 69 -18.34 -12.84 21.86
C VAL A 69 -17.23 -13.29 22.82
N ASN A 70 -17.24 -12.84 24.08
CA ASN A 70 -16.30 -13.34 25.09
C ASN A 70 -16.55 -14.83 25.40
N ASP A 71 -17.81 -15.23 25.53
CA ASP A 71 -18.19 -16.63 25.77
C ASP A 71 -17.76 -17.52 24.58
N ALA A 72 -18.04 -17.09 23.35
CA ALA A 72 -17.61 -17.79 22.15
C ALA A 72 -16.08 -17.81 21.98
N LEU A 73 -15.40 -16.75 22.41
CA LEU A 73 -13.94 -16.66 22.37
C LEU A 73 -13.29 -17.62 23.39
N ALA A 74 -13.87 -17.74 24.59
CA ALA A 74 -13.44 -18.72 25.58
C ALA A 74 -13.56 -20.15 25.04
N LEU A 75 -14.68 -20.45 24.36
CA LEU A 75 -14.93 -21.74 23.73
C LEU A 75 -13.86 -22.10 22.70
N ILE A 76 -13.49 -21.18 21.80
CA ILE A 76 -12.49 -21.48 20.76
C ILE A 76 -11.04 -21.51 21.26
N ARG A 77 -10.79 -21.03 22.49
CA ARG A 77 -9.47 -21.03 23.13
C ARG A 77 -9.25 -22.24 24.04
N GLU A 78 -10.27 -23.05 24.30
CA GLU A 78 -10.19 -24.21 25.18
C GLU A 78 -9.18 -25.25 24.61
N PRO A 79 -8.02 -25.49 25.25
CA PRO A 79 -6.94 -26.29 24.66
C PRO A 79 -7.31 -27.78 24.46
N SER A 80 -8.21 -28.30 25.29
CA SER A 80 -8.70 -29.68 25.25
C SER A 80 -9.79 -29.91 24.21
N ARG A 81 -10.39 -28.85 23.67
CA ARG A 81 -11.56 -28.95 22.80
C ARG A 81 -11.17 -29.08 21.34
N THR A 82 -11.76 -30.05 20.65
CA THR A 82 -11.70 -30.10 19.18
C THR A 82 -12.78 -29.17 18.63
N LEU A 83 -12.36 -28.12 17.91
CA LEU A 83 -13.28 -27.13 17.35
C LEU A 83 -14.18 -27.73 16.27
N THR A 84 -15.48 -27.75 16.53
CA THR A 84 -16.51 -28.20 15.58
C THR A 84 -16.83 -27.12 14.54
N ALA A 85 -17.61 -27.46 13.51
CA ALA A 85 -18.14 -26.45 12.57
C ALA A 85 -19.09 -25.47 13.28
N GLU A 86 -19.86 -25.95 14.25
CA GLU A 86 -20.79 -25.16 15.06
C GLU A 86 -20.05 -24.18 15.98
N ASP A 87 -18.94 -24.58 16.59
CA ASP A 87 -18.11 -23.68 17.41
C ASP A 87 -17.59 -22.50 16.57
N ARG A 88 -17.14 -22.78 15.33
CA ARG A 88 -16.66 -21.76 14.38
C ARG A 88 -17.78 -20.84 13.92
N ALA A 89 -18.97 -21.40 13.66
CA ALA A 89 -20.15 -20.63 13.29
C ALA A 89 -20.59 -19.71 14.43
N THR A 90 -20.67 -20.23 15.65
CA THR A 90 -21.02 -19.48 16.87
C THR A 90 -20.07 -18.32 17.10
N TYR A 91 -18.76 -18.57 17.03
CA TYR A 91 -17.76 -17.50 17.16
C TYR A 91 -17.87 -16.46 16.05
N THR A 92 -18.01 -16.88 14.79
CA THR A 92 -18.14 -15.95 13.66
C THR A 92 -19.39 -15.07 13.78
N SER A 93 -20.54 -15.66 14.13
CA SER A 93 -21.78 -14.92 14.35
C SER A 93 -21.65 -13.93 15.49
N ALA A 94 -21.09 -14.33 16.64
CA ALA A 94 -20.89 -13.42 17.77
C ALA A 94 -19.97 -12.23 17.42
N VAL A 95 -18.91 -12.47 16.63
CA VAL A 95 -18.02 -11.41 16.11
C VAL A 95 -18.78 -10.46 15.19
N VAL A 96 -19.56 -10.98 14.23
CA VAL A 96 -20.34 -10.16 13.28
C VAL A 96 -21.45 -9.39 13.98
N ASP A 97 -22.12 -9.98 14.97
CA ASP A 97 -23.18 -9.34 15.75
C ASP A 97 -22.63 -8.19 16.58
N HIS A 98 -21.50 -8.41 17.27
CA HIS A 98 -20.84 -7.35 18.02
C HIS A 98 -20.35 -6.22 17.11
N GLY A 99 -19.71 -6.57 15.99
CA GLY A 99 -19.27 -5.59 15.00
C GLY A 99 -20.42 -4.83 14.32
N THR A 100 -21.60 -5.45 14.19
CA THR A 100 -22.83 -4.80 13.71
C THR A 100 -23.26 -3.70 14.66
N VAL A 101 -23.26 -3.95 15.97
CA VAL A 101 -23.59 -2.92 16.97
C VAL A 101 -22.60 -1.76 16.92
N LEU A 102 -21.29 -2.04 16.82
CA LEU A 102 -20.27 -0.98 16.71
C LEU A 102 -20.44 -0.16 15.42
N ARG A 103 -20.73 -0.81 14.29
CA ARG A 103 -21.02 -0.16 13.01
C ARG A 103 -22.20 0.80 13.14
N ASP A 104 -23.29 0.36 13.77
CA ASP A 104 -24.53 1.13 13.86
C ASP A 104 -24.36 2.36 14.77
N ILE A 105 -23.64 2.21 15.88
CA ILE A 105 -23.25 3.34 16.75
C ILE A 105 -22.38 4.34 15.97
N ALA A 106 -21.34 3.85 15.30
CA ALA A 106 -20.44 4.70 14.51
C ALA A 106 -21.16 5.37 13.35
N THR A 107 -22.13 4.71 12.70
CA THR A 107 -22.92 5.26 11.60
C THR A 107 -23.65 6.53 12.02
N HIS A 108 -24.33 6.53 13.17
CA HIS A 108 -24.99 7.71 13.72
C HIS A 108 -24.00 8.86 13.93
N LYS A 109 -22.81 8.57 14.50
CA LYS A 109 -21.77 9.57 14.74
C LYS A 109 -21.20 10.15 13.43
N ILE A 110 -21.03 9.31 12.42
CA ILE A 110 -20.50 9.72 11.11
C ILE A 110 -21.50 10.61 10.39
N GLU A 111 -22.78 10.24 10.38
CA GLU A 111 -23.83 11.04 9.73
C GLU A 111 -23.98 12.41 10.39
N GLN A 112 -24.01 12.45 11.73
CA GLN A 112 -24.02 13.72 12.45
C GLN A 112 -22.77 14.55 12.14
N ALA A 113 -21.58 13.94 12.17
CA ALA A 113 -20.35 14.65 11.86
C ALA A 113 -20.28 15.15 10.41
N PHE A 114 -20.87 14.44 9.45
CA PHE A 114 -20.99 14.91 8.07
C PHE A 114 -21.86 16.16 7.98
N ILE A 115 -23.01 16.17 8.66
CA ILE A 115 -23.90 17.33 8.73
C ILE A 115 -23.18 18.51 9.41
N ASP A 116 -22.53 18.28 10.56
CA ASP A 116 -21.84 19.32 11.32
C ASP A 116 -20.71 20.00 10.52
N HIS A 117 -20.08 19.27 9.59
CA HIS A 117 -19.01 19.79 8.73
C HIS A 117 -19.49 20.25 7.35
N GLY A 118 -20.80 20.19 7.06
CA GLY A 118 -21.36 20.53 5.75
C GLY A 118 -20.82 19.64 4.63
N VAL A 119 -20.51 18.38 4.94
CA VAL A 119 -20.03 17.38 3.98
C VAL A 119 -20.94 16.17 3.89
N ASP A 120 -22.17 16.25 4.37
CA ASP A 120 -23.23 15.29 4.07
C ASP A 120 -23.62 15.34 2.57
N ASP A 121 -24.40 14.38 2.10
CA ASP A 121 -24.74 14.26 0.67
C ASP A 121 -25.60 15.44 0.18
N ALA A 122 -26.49 16.00 1.00
CA ALA A 122 -27.32 17.13 0.61
C ALA A 122 -26.48 18.40 0.45
N SER A 123 -25.58 18.67 1.40
CA SER A 123 -24.63 19.79 1.33
C SER A 123 -23.72 19.69 0.09
N VAL A 124 -23.21 18.49 -0.21
CA VAL A 124 -22.34 18.26 -1.37
C VAL A 124 -23.08 18.43 -2.69
N VAL A 125 -24.34 17.96 -2.79
CA VAL A 125 -25.17 18.17 -3.99
C VAL A 125 -25.49 19.64 -4.20
N ALA A 126 -25.80 20.39 -3.13
CA ALA A 126 -26.02 21.82 -3.21
C ALA A 126 -24.76 22.56 -3.71
N GLU A 127 -23.59 22.24 -3.17
CA GLU A 127 -22.32 22.84 -3.59
C GLU A 127 -21.99 22.53 -5.07
N ALA A 128 -22.26 21.31 -5.54
CA ALA A 128 -22.07 20.95 -6.95
C ALA A 128 -23.02 21.70 -7.89
N HIS A 129 -24.26 21.93 -7.46
CA HIS A 129 -25.23 22.74 -8.19
C HIS A 129 -24.77 24.19 -8.31
N ASP A 130 -24.23 24.78 -7.24
CA ASP A 130 -23.68 26.14 -7.27
C ASP A 130 -22.48 26.25 -8.23
N VAL A 131 -21.59 25.25 -8.26
CA VAL A 131 -20.51 25.17 -9.26
C VAL A 131 -21.07 25.11 -10.68
N ALA A 132 -22.09 24.29 -10.92
CA ALA A 132 -22.74 24.18 -12.22
C ALA A 132 -23.38 25.51 -12.67
N GLN A 133 -24.03 26.23 -11.75
CA GLN A 133 -24.60 27.56 -12.02
C GLN A 133 -23.52 28.59 -12.37
N ARG A 134 -22.40 28.61 -11.63
CA ARG A 134 -21.26 29.51 -11.95
C ARG A 134 -20.72 29.24 -13.35
N LEU A 135 -20.57 27.96 -13.73
CA LEU A 135 -20.12 27.59 -15.07
C LEU A 135 -21.12 28.01 -16.14
N ALA A 136 -22.43 27.84 -15.89
CA ALA A 136 -23.48 28.29 -16.80
C ALA A 136 -23.48 29.82 -16.98
N SER A 137 -23.24 30.58 -15.91
CA SER A 137 -23.10 32.05 -15.99
C SER A 137 -21.89 32.45 -16.84
N ILE A 138 -20.74 31.80 -16.66
CA ILE A 138 -19.53 32.06 -17.47
C ILE A 138 -19.78 31.74 -18.96
N ASP A 139 -20.49 30.64 -19.23
CA ASP A 139 -20.87 30.27 -20.60
C ASP A 139 -21.83 31.31 -21.22
N ALA A 140 -22.84 31.78 -20.47
CA ALA A 140 -23.78 32.81 -20.91
C ALA A 140 -23.10 34.17 -21.16
N ASP A 141 -22.19 34.59 -20.27
CA ASP A 141 -21.42 35.82 -20.44
C ASP A 141 -20.54 35.77 -21.70
N TYR A 142 -19.88 34.63 -21.94
CA TYR A 142 -19.09 34.44 -23.15
C TYR A 142 -19.94 34.46 -24.42
N ASP A 143 -21.13 33.83 -24.41
CA ASP A 143 -22.04 33.86 -25.55
C ASP A 143 -22.54 35.28 -25.85
N GLN A 144 -22.82 36.09 -24.81
CA GLN A 144 -23.17 37.50 -24.98
C GLN A 144 -21.99 38.31 -25.58
N ILE A 145 -20.77 38.12 -25.07
CA ILE A 145 -19.61 38.83 -25.61
C ILE A 145 -19.35 38.39 -27.06
N ARG A 146 -19.42 37.08 -27.33
CA ARG A 146 -19.24 36.50 -28.66
C ARG A 146 -20.22 37.10 -29.68
N ALA A 147 -21.50 37.18 -29.32
CA ALA A 147 -22.52 37.79 -30.18
C ALA A 147 -22.21 39.27 -30.51
N ARG A 148 -21.60 40.02 -29.59
CA ARG A 148 -21.14 41.39 -29.87
C ARG A 148 -19.92 41.40 -30.79
N THR A 149 -19.01 40.44 -30.63
CA THR A 149 -17.78 40.36 -31.43
C THR A 149 -18.01 39.85 -32.85
N ASP A 150 -19.18 39.28 -33.18
CA ASP A 150 -19.51 38.92 -34.57
C ASP A 150 -19.47 40.14 -35.52
N ARG A 151 -19.63 41.37 -34.99
CA ARG A 151 -19.44 42.63 -35.73
C ARG A 151 -17.99 42.87 -36.21
N TYR A 152 -17.03 42.14 -35.65
CA TYR A 152 -15.62 42.23 -35.98
C TYR A 152 -15.18 41.25 -37.07
N LEU A 153 -16.12 40.46 -37.58
CA LEU A 153 -15.89 39.60 -38.74
C LEU A 153 -16.27 40.34 -40.02
N THR A 154 -15.57 40.02 -41.11
CA THR A 154 -15.97 40.43 -42.46
C THR A 154 -17.38 39.92 -42.79
N ALA A 155 -18.05 40.53 -43.77
CA ALA A 155 -19.43 40.16 -44.13
C ALA A 155 -19.61 38.67 -44.52
N ASP A 156 -18.53 38.01 -44.96
CA ASP A 156 -18.51 36.57 -45.26
C ASP A 156 -18.23 35.69 -44.03
N GLY A 157 -17.95 36.28 -42.86
CA GLY A 157 -17.64 35.62 -41.59
C GLY A 157 -16.28 34.93 -41.54
N LYS A 158 -15.39 35.17 -42.52
CA LYS A 158 -14.15 34.38 -42.68
C LYS A 158 -12.89 35.06 -42.15
N SER A 159 -12.87 36.38 -42.06
CA SER A 159 -11.70 37.16 -41.63
C SER A 159 -12.10 38.18 -40.57
N PHE A 160 -11.13 38.65 -39.78
CA PHE A 160 -11.33 39.79 -38.89
C PHE A 160 -11.25 41.09 -39.71
N ILE A 161 -12.04 42.10 -39.33
CA ILE A 161 -12.02 43.42 -39.98
C ILE A 161 -10.75 44.21 -39.67
N SER A 162 -10.02 43.86 -38.60
CA SER A 162 -8.71 44.41 -38.24
C SER A 162 -7.94 43.48 -37.30
N ASP A 163 -6.63 43.69 -37.19
CA ASP A 163 -5.76 42.98 -36.23
C ASP A 163 -6.15 43.28 -34.77
N GLU A 164 -6.57 44.51 -34.48
CA GLU A 164 -7.08 44.90 -33.16
C GLU A 164 -8.33 44.10 -32.77
N ALA A 165 -9.22 43.87 -33.73
CA ALA A 165 -10.44 43.11 -33.52
C ALA A 165 -10.16 41.61 -33.31
N ALA A 166 -9.17 41.06 -34.02
CA ALA A 166 -8.66 39.72 -33.75
C ALA A 166 -8.09 39.59 -32.33
N ALA A 167 -7.29 40.57 -31.89
CA ALA A 167 -6.70 40.58 -30.55
C ALA A 167 -7.76 40.68 -29.43
N GLU A 168 -8.83 41.46 -29.61
CA GLU A 168 -9.93 41.57 -28.65
C GLU A 168 -10.70 40.25 -28.48
N ILE A 169 -10.95 39.54 -29.59
CA ILE A 169 -11.62 38.23 -29.58
C ILE A 169 -10.75 37.18 -28.88
N ASP A 170 -9.46 37.14 -29.19
CA ASP A 170 -8.52 36.23 -28.54
C ASP A 170 -8.39 36.53 -27.04
N ALA A 171 -8.31 37.81 -26.65
CA ALA A 171 -8.30 38.22 -25.24
C ALA A 171 -9.57 37.76 -24.51
N THR A 172 -10.74 37.96 -25.11
CA THR A 172 -12.04 37.51 -24.56
C THR A 172 -12.07 36.00 -24.40
N ARG A 173 -11.69 35.26 -25.44
CA ARG A 173 -11.66 33.79 -25.41
C ARG A 173 -10.70 33.27 -24.34
N ASN A 174 -9.54 33.89 -24.22
CA ASN A 174 -8.56 33.53 -23.19
C ASN A 174 -9.09 33.82 -21.78
N ALA A 175 -9.79 34.95 -21.58
CA ALA A 175 -10.43 35.29 -20.31
C ALA A 175 -11.54 34.27 -19.95
N TYR A 176 -12.39 33.89 -20.90
CA TYR A 176 -13.39 32.82 -20.72
C TYR A 176 -12.76 31.49 -20.31
N ILE A 177 -11.73 31.05 -21.05
CA ILE A 177 -11.01 29.80 -20.76
C ILE A 177 -10.38 29.86 -19.37
N ALA A 178 -9.79 31.01 -18.99
CA ALA A 178 -9.19 31.21 -17.69
C ALA A 178 -10.22 31.14 -16.57
N ALA A 179 -11.36 31.83 -16.69
CA ALA A 179 -12.44 31.82 -15.72
C ALA A 179 -13.03 30.42 -15.51
N LYS A 180 -13.32 29.70 -16.62
CA LYS A 180 -13.84 28.33 -16.55
C LYS A 180 -12.84 27.37 -15.93
N ARG A 181 -11.55 27.50 -16.26
CA ARG A 181 -10.47 26.70 -15.68
C ARG A 181 -10.35 26.95 -14.17
N ASP A 182 -10.43 28.21 -13.73
CA ASP A 182 -10.33 28.58 -12.32
C ASP A 182 -11.46 27.94 -11.49
N VAL A 183 -12.71 28.05 -11.94
CA VAL A 183 -13.86 27.39 -11.26
C VAL A 183 -13.67 25.88 -11.18
N LEU A 184 -13.28 25.22 -12.28
CA LEU A 184 -13.06 23.77 -12.30
C LEU A 184 -11.87 23.34 -11.41
N GLN A 185 -10.80 24.14 -11.35
CA GLN A 185 -9.65 23.86 -10.48
C GLN A 185 -10.03 23.99 -9.00
N GLN A 186 -10.78 25.02 -8.64
CA GLN A 186 -11.31 25.20 -7.28
C GLN A 186 -12.24 24.04 -6.89
N ALA A 187 -13.19 23.68 -7.76
CA ALA A 187 -14.12 22.57 -7.54
C ALA A 187 -13.39 21.22 -7.40
N ALA A 188 -12.37 20.96 -8.23
CA ALA A 188 -11.56 19.73 -8.13
C ALA A 188 -10.74 19.67 -6.83
N LYS A 189 -10.14 20.79 -6.42
CA LYS A 189 -9.42 20.88 -5.14
C LYS A 189 -10.37 20.63 -3.97
N ARG A 190 -11.52 21.30 -3.97
CA ARG A 190 -12.55 21.19 -2.93
C ARG A 190 -13.15 19.78 -2.86
N SER A 191 -13.34 19.12 -4.00
CA SER A 191 -13.74 17.70 -4.07
C SER A 191 -12.73 16.80 -3.36
N ALA A 192 -11.42 17.04 -3.56
CA ALA A 192 -10.38 16.26 -2.87
C ALA A 192 -10.42 16.48 -1.35
N GLU A 193 -10.59 17.72 -0.90
CA GLU A 193 -10.73 18.09 0.52
C GLU A 193 -11.94 17.41 1.17
N ILE A 194 -13.12 17.42 0.51
CA ILE A 194 -14.33 16.76 1.01
C ILE A 194 -14.12 15.25 1.13
N ASN A 195 -13.53 14.61 0.11
CA ASN A 195 -13.27 13.17 0.15
C ASN A 195 -12.28 12.77 1.26
N GLU A 196 -11.24 13.56 1.47
CA GLU A 196 -10.27 13.36 2.56
C GLU A 196 -10.93 13.56 3.93
N LEU A 197 -11.76 14.59 4.08
CA LEU A 197 -12.49 14.88 5.32
C LEU A 197 -13.51 13.77 5.64
N ARG A 198 -14.32 13.34 4.66
CA ARG A 198 -15.27 12.22 4.82
C ARG A 198 -14.56 10.94 5.26
N THR A 199 -13.40 10.64 4.65
CA THR A 199 -12.57 9.49 5.03
C THR A 199 -12.06 9.61 6.46
N THR A 200 -11.59 10.80 6.85
CA THR A 200 -11.07 11.08 8.20
C THR A 200 -12.15 10.98 9.27
N ILE A 201 -13.32 11.60 9.06
CA ILE A 201 -14.48 11.52 9.96
C ILE A 201 -14.90 10.06 10.14
N THR A 202 -15.04 9.32 9.04
CA THR A 202 -15.43 7.90 9.06
C THR A 202 -14.45 7.06 9.86
N LYS A 203 -13.15 7.18 9.56
CA LYS A 203 -12.09 6.50 10.28
C LYS A 203 -12.14 6.83 11.78
N ASN A 204 -12.19 8.12 12.13
CA ASN A 204 -12.14 8.56 13.53
C ASN A 204 -13.33 8.04 14.32
N ALA A 205 -14.54 8.04 13.76
CA ALA A 205 -15.71 7.50 14.42
C ALA A 205 -15.58 5.99 14.70
N TYR A 206 -15.06 5.21 13.75
CA TYR A 206 -14.78 3.79 13.99
C TYR A 206 -13.74 3.57 15.09
N TYR A 207 -12.60 4.29 15.03
CA TYR A 207 -11.55 4.15 16.04
C TYR A 207 -11.97 4.68 17.41
N GLN A 208 -12.87 5.65 17.48
CA GLN A 208 -13.47 6.10 18.75
C GLN A 208 -14.29 4.97 19.39
N GLU A 209 -15.11 4.24 18.61
CA GLU A 209 -15.86 3.09 19.15
C GLU A 209 -14.96 1.90 19.51
N LEU A 210 -13.96 1.61 18.67
CA LEU A 210 -13.00 0.53 18.92
C LEU A 210 -12.12 0.81 20.14
N SER A 211 -11.72 2.06 20.38
CA SER A 211 -10.88 2.44 21.53
C SER A 211 -11.60 2.26 22.88
N GLN A 212 -12.93 2.22 22.88
CA GLN A 212 -13.72 1.87 24.07
C GLN A 212 -13.70 0.35 24.34
N GLU A 213 -13.38 -0.48 23.33
CA GLU A 213 -13.25 -1.92 23.50
C GLU A 213 -11.86 -2.32 23.99
N ARG A 214 -10.81 -1.69 23.43
CA ARG A 214 -9.39 -2.08 23.59
C ARG A 214 -8.43 -0.94 23.29
N SER A 215 -7.15 -1.11 23.64
CA SER A 215 -6.09 -0.14 23.37
C SER A 215 -5.50 -0.27 21.95
N PHE A 216 -5.10 0.87 21.39
CA PHE A 216 -4.50 1.01 20.07
C PHE A 216 -3.28 1.94 20.16
N GLY A 217 -2.24 1.65 19.39
CA GLY A 217 -1.06 2.51 19.24
C GLY A 217 -0.09 2.50 20.43
N GLY A 218 -0.33 1.70 21.47
CA GLY A 218 0.58 1.48 22.59
C GLY A 218 1.66 0.45 22.27
N ALA A 219 1.31 -0.59 21.51
CA ALA A 219 2.25 -1.63 21.09
C ALA A 219 3.06 -1.20 19.86
N GLN A 220 4.34 -1.55 19.85
CA GLN A 220 5.25 -1.24 18.75
C GLN A 220 5.69 -2.49 18.00
N PHE A 221 5.79 -2.36 16.69
CA PHE A 221 6.35 -3.37 15.80
C PHE A 221 7.53 -2.78 15.04
N THR A 222 8.72 -3.36 15.20
CA THR A 222 9.93 -2.89 14.50
C THR A 222 10.39 -3.93 13.48
N PRO A 223 10.33 -3.63 12.16
CA PRO A 223 10.86 -4.54 11.15
C PRO A 223 12.36 -4.81 11.32
N THR A 224 12.82 -6.01 10.99
CA THR A 224 14.24 -6.40 11.12
C THR A 224 15.17 -5.52 10.28
N ASN A 225 14.67 -4.91 9.21
CA ASN A 225 15.40 -3.95 8.37
C ASN A 225 15.11 -2.48 8.70
N HIS A 226 14.59 -2.16 9.88
CA HIS A 226 14.22 -0.80 10.29
C HIS A 226 15.35 0.24 10.10
N SER A 227 16.59 -0.12 10.39
CA SER A 227 17.76 0.75 10.19
C SER A 227 18.03 1.09 8.72
N LYS A 228 17.54 0.27 7.78
CA LYS A 228 17.67 0.44 6.33
C LYS A 228 16.46 1.12 5.70
N MET A 229 15.38 1.35 6.44
CA MET A 229 14.20 2.05 5.97
C MET A 229 14.43 3.57 6.00
N THR A 230 13.80 4.29 5.08
CA THR A 230 13.80 5.76 5.12
C THR A 230 13.01 6.25 6.34
N LYS A 231 13.20 7.51 6.76
CA LYS A 231 12.42 8.09 7.86
C LYS A 231 10.91 8.02 7.59
N ALA A 232 10.48 8.39 6.38
CA ALA A 232 9.08 8.34 5.97
C ALA A 232 8.50 6.92 5.96
N ASP A 233 9.30 5.92 5.57
CA ASP A 233 8.88 4.51 5.61
C ASP A 233 8.69 3.99 7.03
N ARG A 234 9.56 4.40 7.96
CA ARG A 234 9.44 4.06 9.38
C ARG A 234 8.18 4.65 9.96
N GLU A 235 7.94 5.93 9.72
CA GLU A 235 6.73 6.63 10.16
C GLU A 235 5.45 6.00 9.59
N MET A 236 5.43 5.68 8.29
CA MET A 236 4.32 4.97 7.66
C MET A 236 4.07 3.61 8.33
N CYS A 237 5.12 2.87 8.68
CA CYS A 237 5.02 1.58 9.37
C CYS A 237 4.47 1.74 10.79
N THR A 238 4.94 2.73 11.55
CA THR A 238 4.42 3.05 12.88
C THR A 238 2.94 3.43 12.81
N THR A 239 2.58 4.37 11.93
CA THR A 239 1.19 4.83 11.76
C THR A 239 0.27 3.70 11.30
N SER A 240 0.73 2.84 10.38
CA SER A 240 -0.08 1.70 9.93
C SER A 240 -0.21 0.61 11.00
N THR A 241 0.82 0.41 11.84
CA THR A 241 0.75 -0.54 12.97
C THR A 241 -0.21 -0.06 14.05
N ALA A 242 -0.27 1.25 14.31
CA ALA A 242 -1.19 1.84 15.28
C ALA A 242 -2.68 1.72 14.89
N LEU A 243 -2.98 1.27 13.66
CA LEU A 243 -4.35 0.95 13.22
C LEU A 243 -4.87 -0.37 13.78
N TYR A 244 -4.01 -1.18 14.42
CA TYR A 244 -4.38 -2.47 14.99
C TYR A 244 -4.42 -2.42 16.52
N PRO A 245 -5.27 -3.24 17.16
CA PRO A 245 -5.26 -3.40 18.62
C PRO A 245 -3.89 -3.85 19.11
N ASP A 246 -3.48 -3.35 20.28
CA ASP A 246 -2.14 -3.59 20.81
C ASP A 246 -1.82 -5.08 20.94
N GLU A 247 -2.76 -5.90 21.40
CA GLU A 247 -2.52 -7.33 21.58
C GLU A 247 -2.43 -8.10 20.23
N MET A 248 -3.00 -7.57 19.14
CA MET A 248 -2.74 -8.11 17.79
C MET A 248 -1.30 -7.80 17.35
N VAL A 249 -0.84 -6.57 17.61
CA VAL A 249 0.52 -6.13 17.30
C VAL A 249 1.55 -6.94 18.09
N GLU A 250 1.34 -7.12 19.39
CA GLU A 250 2.17 -7.96 20.27
C GLU A 250 2.23 -9.39 19.76
N ARG A 251 1.08 -9.99 19.42
CA ARG A 251 1.02 -11.35 18.88
C ARG A 251 1.79 -11.46 17.57
N SER A 252 1.63 -10.50 16.66
CA SER A 252 2.35 -10.45 15.39
C SER A 252 3.87 -10.29 15.59
N ALA A 253 4.30 -9.50 16.58
CA ALA A 253 5.71 -9.40 16.96
C ALA A 253 6.25 -10.74 17.47
N ALA A 254 5.46 -11.49 18.23
CA ALA A 254 5.82 -12.82 18.75
C ALA A 254 5.99 -13.90 17.66
N LEU A 255 5.46 -13.69 16.44
CA LEU A 255 5.67 -14.61 15.31
C LEU A 255 7.09 -14.54 14.70
N GLY A 256 7.97 -13.67 15.20
CA GLY A 256 9.35 -13.51 14.78
C GLY A 256 9.57 -12.36 13.80
N GLY A 257 10.80 -12.20 13.31
CA GLY A 257 11.19 -11.04 12.49
C GLY A 257 10.37 -10.87 11.19
N MET A 258 10.18 -9.63 10.78
CA MET A 258 9.54 -9.27 9.50
C MET A 258 10.38 -8.21 8.79
N LEU A 259 10.53 -8.36 7.47
CA LEU A 259 11.09 -7.34 6.60
C LEU A 259 9.97 -6.47 6.03
N ALA A 260 10.20 -5.17 5.96
CA ALA A 260 9.28 -4.23 5.30
C ALA A 260 10.00 -3.53 4.16
N LYS A 261 9.56 -3.74 2.91
CA LYS A 261 10.23 -3.20 1.71
C LYS A 261 9.29 -2.38 0.86
N ARG A 262 9.66 -1.12 0.59
CA ARG A 262 8.98 -0.32 -0.44
C ARG A 262 9.26 -0.92 -1.82
N SER A 263 8.21 -1.16 -2.60
CA SER A 263 8.29 -1.75 -3.94
C SER A 263 7.47 -0.93 -4.93
N LYS A 264 7.99 -0.80 -6.17
CA LYS A 264 7.20 -0.30 -7.31
C LYS A 264 6.34 -1.40 -7.95
N ALA A 265 6.62 -2.67 -7.62
CA ALA A 265 5.82 -3.80 -8.04
C ALA A 265 4.58 -3.97 -7.13
N ARG A 266 3.80 -5.03 -7.35
CA ARG A 266 2.63 -5.36 -6.54
C ARG A 266 3.04 -5.58 -5.07
N ALA A 267 2.31 -4.93 -4.17
CA ALA A 267 2.38 -5.19 -2.73
C ALA A 267 1.99 -6.65 -2.44
N HIS A 268 2.63 -7.26 -1.45
CA HIS A 268 2.31 -8.62 -1.03
C HIS A 268 2.95 -8.94 0.33
N TYR A 269 2.28 -9.85 1.04
CA TYR A 269 2.77 -10.53 2.22
C TYR A 269 3.37 -11.89 1.85
N SER A 270 4.49 -12.21 2.46
CA SER A 270 5.05 -13.56 2.51
C SER A 270 5.21 -13.98 3.96
N ALA A 271 4.63 -15.12 4.29
CA ALA A 271 4.86 -15.79 5.58
C ALA A 271 6.36 -16.03 5.81
N ALA A 272 6.72 -16.27 7.07
CA ALA A 272 8.10 -16.43 7.50
C ALA A 272 8.83 -17.52 6.70
N LYS A 273 9.87 -17.12 5.98
CA LYS A 273 10.72 -18.01 5.16
C LYS A 273 12.19 -17.76 5.43
N ARG A 274 13.04 -18.75 5.11
CA ARG A 274 14.48 -18.61 5.21
C ARG A 274 14.94 -17.46 4.33
N GLN A 275 15.52 -16.44 4.95
CA GLN A 275 16.08 -15.30 4.27
C GLN A 275 17.52 -15.62 3.89
N THR A 276 17.89 -15.20 2.69
CA THR A 276 19.25 -15.35 2.19
C THR A 276 19.86 -13.98 1.99
N THR A 277 21.11 -13.83 2.41
CA THR A 277 21.92 -12.65 2.10
C THR A 277 23.05 -13.05 1.18
N ARG A 278 23.31 -12.17 0.22
CA ARG A 278 24.47 -12.30 -0.65
C ARG A 278 25.67 -11.69 0.08
N ARG A 279 26.59 -12.52 0.53
CA ARG A 279 27.89 -12.08 1.04
C ARG A 279 28.88 -12.06 -0.11
N THR A 280 29.56 -10.93 -0.30
CA THR A 280 30.58 -10.81 -1.34
C THR A 280 31.95 -10.85 -0.67
N ARG A 281 32.75 -11.85 -1.03
CA ARG A 281 34.13 -12.01 -0.61
C ARG A 281 35.08 -11.46 -1.64
N VAL A 282 36.16 -10.87 -1.18
CA VAL A 282 37.20 -10.24 -1.98
C VAL A 282 38.38 -11.18 -2.10
N GLU A 283 38.93 -11.29 -3.30
CA GLU A 283 40.15 -12.05 -3.55
C GLU A 283 41.36 -11.42 -2.87
N VAL A 284 42.15 -12.24 -2.18
CA VAL A 284 43.49 -11.92 -1.69
C VAL A 284 44.46 -13.00 -2.17
N LEU A 285 45.63 -12.58 -2.62
CA LEU A 285 46.62 -13.49 -3.20
C LEU A 285 47.45 -14.15 -2.10
N ASP A 286 47.82 -15.42 -2.28
CA ASP A 286 48.72 -16.15 -1.40
C ASP A 286 50.16 -15.65 -1.58
N LEU A 287 50.59 -14.73 -0.72
CA LEU A 287 51.89 -14.09 -0.83
C LEU A 287 53.03 -15.03 -0.43
N ARG A 288 52.81 -15.90 0.56
CA ARG A 288 53.86 -16.81 1.03
C ARG A 288 54.28 -17.77 -0.07
N ARG A 289 53.31 -18.39 -0.74
CA ARG A 289 53.59 -19.25 -1.90
C ARG A 289 54.13 -18.45 -3.08
N SER A 290 53.60 -17.25 -3.31
CA SER A 290 54.03 -16.42 -4.45
C SER A 290 55.50 -16.00 -4.34
N LEU A 291 56.00 -15.69 -3.14
CA LEU A 291 57.41 -15.37 -2.90
C LEU A 291 58.32 -16.59 -3.04
N GLN A 292 57.83 -17.80 -2.69
CA GLN A 292 58.58 -19.05 -2.87
C GLN A 292 58.68 -19.46 -4.35
N GLN A 293 57.63 -19.21 -5.12
CA GLN A 293 57.54 -19.60 -6.54
C GLN A 293 57.95 -18.47 -7.50
N ASP A 294 58.30 -17.31 -6.96
CA ASP A 294 58.60 -16.07 -7.69
C ASP A 294 57.55 -15.70 -8.73
N ARG A 295 56.27 -15.90 -8.36
CA ARG A 295 55.12 -15.65 -9.24
C ARG A 295 53.83 -15.47 -8.44
N LEU A 296 53.13 -14.36 -8.65
CA LEU A 296 51.74 -14.22 -8.20
C LEU A 296 50.81 -15.07 -9.07
N THR A 297 49.95 -15.87 -8.44
CA THR A 297 48.92 -16.67 -9.13
C THR A 297 47.57 -16.51 -8.47
N SER A 298 46.51 -16.39 -9.29
CA SER A 298 45.12 -16.39 -8.81
C SER A 298 44.56 -17.80 -8.58
N ILE A 299 45.33 -18.85 -8.87
CA ILE A 299 44.87 -20.25 -8.70
C ILE A 299 44.77 -20.61 -7.22
N THR A 300 45.62 -20.03 -6.38
CA THR A 300 45.67 -20.28 -4.92
C THR A 300 45.17 -19.08 -4.13
N SER A 301 44.35 -18.22 -4.73
CA SER A 301 43.83 -17.06 -4.04
C SER A 301 42.77 -17.45 -3.00
N TYR A 302 42.75 -16.71 -1.90
CA TYR A 302 41.75 -16.83 -0.86
C TYR A 302 40.65 -15.79 -1.10
N TYR A 303 39.42 -16.11 -0.71
CA TYR A 303 38.30 -15.19 -0.78
C TYR A 303 37.84 -14.88 0.64
N VAL A 304 38.15 -13.68 1.09
CA VAL A 304 37.94 -13.21 2.47
C VAL A 304 36.79 -12.20 2.54
N ASP A 305 36.16 -12.08 3.69
CA ASP A 305 35.04 -11.17 3.92
C ASP A 305 35.53 -9.71 4.05
N SER A 306 36.67 -9.50 4.72
CA SER A 306 37.38 -8.21 4.76
C SER A 306 38.89 -8.43 4.66
N PRO A 307 39.56 -7.98 3.58
CA PRO A 307 41.02 -8.07 3.46
C PRO A 307 41.78 -7.37 4.59
N GLU A 308 41.26 -6.25 5.09
CA GLU A 308 41.89 -5.49 6.18
C GLU A 308 41.72 -6.21 7.52
N ALA A 309 40.53 -6.73 7.81
CA ALA A 309 40.30 -7.50 9.03
C ALA A 309 41.08 -8.84 9.01
N MET A 310 41.23 -9.45 7.83
CA MET A 310 42.13 -10.58 7.61
C MET A 310 43.57 -10.21 7.97
N ALA A 311 44.08 -9.10 7.45
CA ALA A 311 45.46 -8.69 7.65
C ALA A 311 45.77 -8.35 9.11
N THR A 312 44.85 -7.67 9.80
CA THR A 312 44.97 -7.31 11.22
C THR A 312 44.70 -8.48 12.18
N GLY A 313 44.11 -9.58 11.71
CA GLY A 313 43.72 -10.71 12.56
C GLY A 313 42.40 -10.52 13.33
N THR A 314 41.60 -9.51 12.96
CA THR A 314 40.31 -9.19 13.60
C THR A 314 39.10 -9.69 12.81
N GLY A 315 39.35 -10.37 11.69
CA GLY A 315 38.31 -10.83 10.75
C GLY A 315 37.55 -12.09 11.18
N THR A 316 36.72 -12.60 10.27
CA THR A 316 35.99 -13.87 10.52
C THR A 316 36.93 -15.07 10.58
N LEU A 317 36.41 -16.25 10.89
CA LEU A 317 37.18 -17.50 10.80
C LEU A 317 37.80 -17.72 9.41
N THR A 318 37.08 -17.35 8.34
CA THR A 318 37.61 -17.44 6.96
C THR A 318 38.78 -16.48 6.76
N ASP A 319 38.67 -15.26 7.29
CA ASP A 319 39.70 -14.24 7.20
C ASP A 319 40.95 -14.67 8.00
N THR A 320 40.74 -15.14 9.23
CA THR A 320 41.81 -15.62 10.12
C THR A 320 42.55 -16.83 9.52
N TYR A 321 41.82 -17.75 8.88
CA TYR A 321 42.43 -18.91 8.21
C TYR A 321 43.30 -18.52 7.01
N ALA A 322 42.90 -17.51 6.24
CA ALA A 322 43.66 -17.05 5.08
C ALA A 322 44.93 -16.26 5.46
N ARG A 323 44.92 -15.59 6.62
CA ARG A 323 45.99 -14.67 7.04
C ARG A 323 47.41 -15.25 6.93
N PRO A 324 47.76 -16.43 7.49
CA PRO A 324 49.14 -16.94 7.47
C PRO A 324 49.71 -17.20 6.07
N TYR A 325 48.86 -17.21 5.04
CA TYR A 325 49.22 -17.42 3.65
C TYR A 325 49.16 -16.11 2.84
N ALA A 326 48.15 -15.28 3.11
CA ALA A 326 47.85 -14.06 2.35
C ALA A 326 48.60 -12.81 2.84
N THR A 327 49.24 -12.86 4.01
CA THR A 327 50.06 -11.77 4.55
C THR A 327 51.52 -12.18 4.68
N VAL A 328 52.43 -11.23 4.51
CA VAL A 328 53.85 -11.37 4.89
C VAL A 328 54.31 -10.14 5.65
N GLU A 329 55.35 -10.28 6.46
CA GLU A 329 55.96 -9.16 7.17
C GLU A 329 56.44 -8.08 6.20
N ARG A 330 56.24 -6.82 6.57
CA ARG A 330 56.72 -5.67 5.80
C ARG A 330 58.20 -5.44 6.07
N THR A 331 59.03 -5.94 5.17
CA THR A 331 60.46 -5.60 5.08
C THR A 331 60.73 -4.91 3.74
N PRO A 332 61.79 -4.08 3.61
CA PRO A 332 62.13 -3.45 2.33
C PRO A 332 62.27 -4.45 1.18
N GLU A 333 62.82 -5.64 1.47
CA GLU A 333 63.00 -6.70 0.48
C GLU A 333 61.67 -7.34 0.06
N ASN A 334 60.78 -7.64 1.02
CA ASN A 334 59.45 -8.17 0.68
C ASN A 334 58.64 -7.15 -0.13
N GLU A 335 58.69 -5.87 0.24
CA GLU A 335 57.99 -4.79 -0.46
C GLU A 335 58.48 -4.65 -1.91
N ARG A 336 59.81 -4.65 -2.11
CA ARG A 336 60.43 -4.64 -3.45
C ARG A 336 60.00 -5.84 -4.28
N ARG A 337 60.16 -7.06 -3.76
CA ARG A 337 59.80 -8.30 -4.47
C ARG A 337 58.32 -8.36 -4.82
N ILE A 338 57.43 -8.02 -3.89
CA ILE A 338 55.98 -8.02 -4.15
C ILE A 338 55.64 -6.98 -5.22
N THR A 339 56.28 -5.81 -5.21
CA THR A 339 56.06 -4.77 -6.23
C THR A 339 56.42 -5.27 -7.63
N GLU A 340 57.57 -5.94 -7.78
CA GLU A 340 58.02 -6.55 -9.03
C GLU A 340 57.04 -7.63 -9.52
N LEU A 341 56.66 -8.55 -8.63
CA LEU A 341 55.69 -9.60 -8.94
C LEU A 341 54.32 -9.03 -9.31
N LEU A 342 53.89 -7.96 -8.64
CA LEU A 342 52.62 -7.29 -8.91
C LEU A 342 52.61 -6.62 -10.29
N ALA A 343 53.72 -5.98 -10.69
CA ALA A 343 53.87 -5.42 -12.03
C ALA A 343 53.75 -6.51 -13.11
N GLN A 344 54.45 -7.64 -12.94
CA GLN A 344 54.36 -8.79 -13.85
C GLN A 344 52.94 -9.37 -13.90
N PHE A 345 52.31 -9.56 -12.74
CA PHE A 345 50.95 -10.10 -12.64
C PHE A 345 49.91 -9.20 -13.30
N ASN A 346 50.07 -7.89 -13.19
CA ASN A 346 49.14 -6.90 -13.72
C ASN A 346 49.35 -6.62 -15.21
N ALA A 347 50.51 -6.90 -15.79
CA ALA A 347 50.86 -6.61 -17.19
C ALA A 347 49.84 -7.16 -18.21
N THR A 348 49.17 -8.27 -17.89
CA THR A 348 48.19 -8.93 -18.79
C THR A 348 46.74 -8.79 -18.34
N ARG A 349 46.46 -8.08 -17.23
CA ARG A 349 45.12 -8.06 -16.61
C ARG A 349 44.42 -6.72 -16.80
N LYS A 350 43.14 -6.79 -17.19
CA LYS A 350 42.26 -5.61 -17.30
C LYS A 350 41.93 -4.94 -15.97
N LYS A 351 41.97 -5.69 -14.86
CA LYS A 351 41.72 -5.18 -13.51
C LYS A 351 42.94 -5.51 -12.65
N PRO A 352 43.73 -4.51 -12.26
CA PRO A 352 44.97 -4.75 -11.53
C PRO A 352 44.66 -5.21 -10.10
N ALA A 353 45.51 -6.10 -9.58
CA ALA A 353 45.64 -6.31 -8.15
C ALA A 353 46.41 -5.15 -7.52
N THR A 354 46.19 -4.90 -6.23
CA THR A 354 46.76 -3.77 -5.49
C THR A 354 47.42 -4.25 -4.21
N MET A 355 48.59 -3.72 -3.89
CA MET A 355 49.29 -3.96 -2.63
C MET A 355 48.73 -3.03 -1.55
N HIS A 356 48.58 -3.55 -0.33
CA HIS A 356 48.08 -2.84 0.83
C HIS A 356 48.92 -3.21 2.06
N PHE A 357 48.85 -2.36 3.08
CA PHE A 357 49.56 -2.50 4.33
C PHE A 357 48.57 -2.52 5.50
N ALA A 358 48.90 -3.24 6.56
CA ALA A 358 48.13 -3.24 7.80
C ALA A 358 49.07 -3.48 9.00
N THR A 359 48.62 -3.10 10.19
CA THR A 359 49.30 -3.41 11.45
C THR A 359 48.58 -4.54 12.15
N HIS A 360 49.31 -5.62 12.42
CA HIS A 360 48.83 -6.79 13.14
C HIS A 360 49.48 -6.82 14.53
N THR A 361 48.73 -7.23 15.55
CA THR A 361 49.28 -7.48 16.88
C THR A 361 49.49 -8.98 17.04
N ASP A 362 50.74 -9.40 17.27
CA ASP A 362 51.08 -10.81 17.44
C ASP A 362 50.65 -11.37 18.81
N ALA A 363 50.92 -12.66 19.03
CA ALA A 363 50.58 -13.34 20.28
C ALA A 363 51.33 -12.77 21.51
N ALA A 364 52.45 -12.07 21.29
CA ALA A 364 53.23 -11.40 22.33
C ALA A 364 52.78 -9.93 22.55
N GLY A 365 51.74 -9.48 21.85
CA GLY A 365 51.25 -8.11 21.93
C GLY A 365 52.07 -7.10 21.12
N GLN A 366 53.01 -7.56 20.30
CA GLN A 366 53.86 -6.69 19.49
C GLN A 366 53.17 -6.31 18.19
N ALA A 367 53.21 -5.02 17.85
CA ALA A 367 52.70 -4.51 16.59
C ALA A 367 53.69 -4.82 15.47
N GLN A 368 53.23 -5.51 14.44
CA GLN A 368 53.99 -5.88 13.25
C GLN A 368 53.27 -5.33 12.00
N GLU A 369 54.00 -4.63 11.14
CA GLU A 369 53.48 -4.23 9.84
C GLU A 369 53.51 -5.41 8.88
N VAL A 370 52.40 -5.63 8.17
CA VAL A 370 52.24 -6.70 7.19
C VAL A 370 51.79 -6.17 5.84
N ILE A 371 52.22 -6.84 4.77
CA ILE A 371 51.82 -6.61 3.39
C ILE A 371 50.77 -7.65 3.00
N TYR A 372 49.73 -7.23 2.28
CA TYR A 372 48.82 -8.14 1.57
C TYR A 372 48.49 -7.62 0.19
N VAL A 373 48.17 -8.50 -0.76
CA VAL A 373 47.76 -8.11 -2.12
C VAL A 373 46.30 -8.46 -2.35
N ARG A 374 45.51 -7.42 -2.63
CA ARG A 374 44.09 -7.51 -2.97
C ARG A 374 43.92 -7.76 -4.46
N GLY A 375 43.32 -8.89 -4.81
CA GLY A 375 42.96 -9.24 -6.18
C GLY A 375 41.70 -8.53 -6.68
N ALA A 376 41.44 -8.66 -7.98
CA ALA A 376 40.23 -8.12 -8.61
C ALA A 376 39.01 -9.06 -8.51
N GLY A 377 39.24 -10.33 -8.16
CA GLY A 377 38.20 -11.33 -8.00
C GLY A 377 37.21 -10.98 -6.88
N LYS A 378 35.93 -11.24 -7.15
CA LYS A 378 34.88 -11.21 -6.13
C LYS A 378 34.11 -12.51 -6.22
N ARG A 379 33.89 -13.16 -5.07
CA ARG A 379 33.07 -14.37 -4.98
C ARG A 379 31.85 -14.06 -4.13
N ALA A 380 30.68 -14.12 -4.75
CA ALA A 380 29.43 -14.01 -4.02
C ALA A 380 29.03 -15.39 -3.50
N THR A 381 28.84 -15.51 -2.20
CA THR A 381 28.21 -16.66 -1.57
C THR A 381 26.85 -16.25 -1.03
N VAL A 382 25.91 -17.19 -1.03
CA VAL A 382 24.60 -16.99 -0.43
C VAL A 382 24.64 -17.60 0.96
N GLN A 383 24.37 -16.79 1.98
CA GLN A 383 24.33 -17.23 3.37
C GLN A 383 22.91 -17.08 3.92
N HIS A 384 22.55 -17.96 4.85
CA HIS A 384 21.29 -17.84 5.57
C HIS A 384 21.38 -16.68 6.57
N ALA A 385 20.44 -15.74 6.48
CA ALA A 385 20.40 -14.55 7.31
C ALA A 385 19.32 -14.63 8.41
N GLY A 386 18.77 -15.82 8.63
CA GLY A 386 17.66 -16.09 9.54
C GLY A 386 16.36 -16.42 8.82
N THR A 387 15.27 -16.47 9.57
CA THR A 387 13.92 -16.66 9.08
C THR A 387 13.12 -15.40 9.37
N SER A 388 12.47 -14.83 8.36
CA SER A 388 11.63 -13.64 8.54
C SER A 388 10.47 -13.66 7.56
N ALA A 389 9.34 -13.12 8.00
CA ALA A 389 8.26 -12.75 7.10
C ALA A 389 8.67 -11.52 6.28
N GLU A 390 7.91 -11.22 5.23
CA GLU A 390 8.18 -10.05 4.38
C GLU A 390 6.86 -9.40 3.97
N ILE A 391 6.75 -8.10 4.16
CA ILE A 391 5.74 -7.27 3.49
C ILE A 391 6.43 -6.42 2.43
N THR A 392 5.77 -6.27 1.29
CA THR A 392 6.12 -5.25 0.30
C THR A 392 4.95 -4.30 0.11
N TYR A 393 5.23 -3.01 0.02
CA TYR A 393 4.20 -1.96 -0.01
C TYR A 393 4.60 -0.82 -0.96
N ASN A 394 3.63 -0.04 -1.42
CA ASN A 394 3.85 1.17 -2.23
C ASN A 394 3.39 2.45 -1.50
N ASP A 395 2.28 2.37 -0.78
CA ASP A 395 1.65 3.45 -0.01
C ASP A 395 1.07 2.94 1.34
N THR A 396 0.48 3.84 2.12
CA THR A 396 -0.08 3.51 3.46
C THR A 396 -1.24 2.51 3.39
N SER A 397 -2.07 2.56 2.34
CA SER A 397 -3.18 1.63 2.13
C SER A 397 -2.64 0.22 1.95
N SER A 398 -1.68 0.04 1.03
CA SER A 398 -1.05 -1.27 0.80
C SER A 398 -0.28 -1.77 2.02
N MET A 399 0.37 -0.88 2.78
CA MET A 399 1.07 -1.28 4.00
C MET A 399 0.08 -1.79 5.06
N THR A 400 -1.05 -1.10 5.21
CA THR A 400 -2.15 -1.54 6.06
C THR A 400 -2.67 -2.90 5.57
N HIS A 401 -2.90 -3.07 4.27
CA HIS A 401 -3.30 -4.34 3.68
C HIS A 401 -2.35 -5.50 4.04
N GLU A 402 -1.04 -5.33 3.80
CA GLU A 402 -0.06 -6.39 4.05
C GLU A 402 0.19 -6.64 5.55
N LEU A 403 0.08 -5.61 6.40
CA LEU A 403 0.11 -5.79 7.85
C LEU A 403 -1.11 -6.58 8.33
N ALA A 404 -2.29 -6.39 7.74
CA ALA A 404 -3.47 -7.17 8.10
C ALA A 404 -3.26 -8.67 7.80
N HIS A 405 -2.65 -9.03 6.66
CA HIS A 405 -2.26 -10.41 6.39
C HIS A 405 -1.28 -10.95 7.44
N ARG A 406 -0.35 -10.11 7.90
CA ARG A 406 0.56 -10.48 8.98
C ARG A 406 -0.18 -10.68 10.32
N MET A 407 -1.16 -9.85 10.65
CA MET A 407 -1.97 -10.01 11.86
C MET A 407 -2.86 -11.26 11.82
N GLU A 408 -3.30 -11.65 10.63
CA GLU A 408 -4.08 -12.87 10.40
C GLU A 408 -3.19 -14.14 10.36
N ASP A 409 -1.92 -14.02 9.97
CA ASP A 409 -0.99 -15.15 9.89
C ASP A 409 -0.83 -15.84 11.24
N ARG A 410 -1.21 -17.13 11.31
CA ARG A 410 -1.20 -17.96 12.54
C ARG A 410 -2.01 -17.35 13.69
N ASN A 411 -3.02 -16.53 13.36
CA ASN A 411 -4.02 -16.06 14.30
C ASN A 411 -5.33 -16.83 14.08
N PRO A 412 -5.61 -17.88 14.87
CA PRO A 412 -6.77 -18.72 14.65
C PRO A 412 -8.07 -17.94 14.83
N GLU A 413 -8.10 -16.91 15.69
CA GLU A 413 -9.29 -16.11 15.95
C GLU A 413 -9.71 -15.34 14.68
N ILE A 414 -8.78 -14.63 14.04
CA ILE A 414 -9.05 -13.95 12.77
C ILE A 414 -9.35 -14.98 11.67
N SER A 415 -8.49 -16.00 11.52
CA SER A 415 -8.59 -17.00 10.44
C SER A 415 -9.89 -17.82 10.49
N ILE A 416 -10.37 -18.17 11.68
CA ILE A 416 -11.64 -18.90 11.85
C ILE A 416 -12.79 -18.04 11.35
N ALA A 417 -12.90 -16.81 11.84
CA ALA A 417 -14.00 -15.92 11.49
C ALA A 417 -13.98 -15.57 9.99
N THR A 418 -12.83 -15.19 9.44
CA THR A 418 -12.73 -14.80 8.02
C THR A 418 -13.00 -15.97 7.08
N LYS A 419 -12.44 -17.15 7.33
CA LYS A 419 -12.69 -18.32 6.48
C LYS A 419 -14.11 -18.84 6.60
N HIS A 420 -14.67 -18.91 7.81
CA HIS A 420 -16.06 -19.31 7.98
C HIS A 420 -17.00 -18.32 7.29
N PHE A 421 -16.76 -17.02 7.46
CA PHE A 421 -17.51 -15.97 6.77
C PHE A 421 -17.43 -16.10 5.26
N LEU A 422 -16.22 -16.26 4.70
CA LEU A 422 -16.00 -16.44 3.27
C LEU A 422 -16.73 -17.67 2.75
N ASN A 423 -16.60 -18.81 3.43
CA ASN A 423 -17.22 -20.06 3.01
C ASN A 423 -18.75 -19.95 3.01
N ARG A 424 -19.35 -19.40 4.07
CA ARG A 424 -20.81 -19.21 4.15
C ARG A 424 -21.32 -18.29 3.03
N ARG A 425 -20.62 -17.19 2.78
CA ARG A 425 -20.95 -16.22 1.72
C ARG A 425 -20.84 -16.85 0.33
N THR A 426 -19.78 -17.61 0.10
CA THR A 426 -19.46 -18.16 -1.22
C THR A 426 -20.00 -19.57 -1.47
N GLU A 427 -20.79 -20.13 -0.56
CA GLU A 427 -21.32 -21.48 -0.66
C GLU A 427 -22.21 -21.64 -1.90
N GLY A 428 -21.96 -22.70 -2.68
CA GLY A 428 -22.70 -22.99 -3.91
C GLY A 428 -22.42 -22.06 -5.09
N LEU A 429 -21.58 -21.03 -4.93
CA LEU A 429 -21.27 -20.06 -5.98
C LEU A 429 -20.07 -20.47 -6.84
N PRO A 430 -20.09 -20.16 -8.16
CA PRO A 430 -19.02 -20.55 -9.05
C PRO A 430 -17.74 -19.73 -8.81
N LYS A 431 -16.59 -20.40 -8.93
CA LYS A 431 -15.28 -19.74 -8.95
C LYS A 431 -15.02 -19.10 -10.31
N GLU A 432 -14.59 -17.85 -10.31
CA GLU A 432 -14.18 -17.09 -11.48
C GLU A 432 -12.69 -16.80 -11.47
N ARG A 433 -12.10 -16.61 -12.66
CA ARG A 433 -10.68 -16.24 -12.79
C ARG A 433 -10.50 -14.73 -12.63
N TYR A 434 -9.82 -14.31 -11.57
CA TYR A 434 -9.45 -12.90 -11.34
C TYR A 434 -8.15 -12.52 -12.06
N HIS A 435 -7.13 -13.36 -11.93
CA HIS A 435 -5.83 -13.22 -12.59
C HIS A 435 -5.28 -14.61 -12.95
N ARG A 436 -4.14 -14.71 -13.66
CA ARG A 436 -3.64 -15.95 -14.29
C ARG A 436 -3.84 -17.24 -13.48
N LYS A 437 -3.52 -17.21 -12.18
CA LYS A 437 -3.68 -18.34 -11.24
C LYS A 437 -4.54 -17.99 -10.02
N GLU A 438 -5.21 -16.84 -10.03
CA GLU A 438 -5.99 -16.34 -8.90
C GLU A 438 -7.47 -16.54 -9.22
N LEU A 439 -8.13 -17.38 -8.42
CA LEU A 439 -9.57 -17.60 -8.49
C LEU A 439 -10.25 -16.78 -7.39
N VAL A 440 -11.43 -16.25 -7.69
CA VAL A 440 -12.30 -15.53 -6.76
C VAL A 440 -13.70 -16.07 -6.87
N VAL A 441 -14.49 -16.01 -5.82
CA VAL A 441 -15.94 -16.22 -5.90
C VAL A 441 -16.61 -14.87 -5.73
N PRO A 442 -17.20 -14.28 -6.79
CA PRO A 442 -17.86 -12.99 -6.68
C PRO A 442 -19.21 -13.16 -5.95
N ASP A 443 -19.18 -13.17 -4.62
CA ASP A 443 -20.41 -13.21 -3.80
C ASP A 443 -20.81 -11.82 -3.29
N GLY A 444 -21.20 -10.95 -4.22
CA GLY A 444 -21.77 -9.66 -3.85
C GLY A 444 -20.94 -8.79 -2.90
N PHE A 445 -19.64 -9.09 -2.76
CA PHE A 445 -18.72 -8.29 -1.97
C PHE A 445 -18.61 -6.88 -2.56
N ALA A 446 -18.19 -5.91 -1.74
CA ALA A 446 -17.88 -4.56 -2.22
C ALA A 446 -16.87 -4.59 -3.38
N HIS A 447 -15.97 -5.58 -3.39
CA HIS A 447 -15.07 -5.84 -4.50
C HIS A 447 -14.79 -7.34 -4.66
N ARG A 448 -14.83 -7.85 -5.90
CA ARG A 448 -14.62 -9.27 -6.23
C ARG A 448 -13.31 -9.88 -5.68
N TYR A 449 -12.29 -9.05 -5.45
CA TYR A 449 -11.01 -9.50 -4.88
C TYR A 449 -11.15 -10.02 -3.43
N MET A 450 -12.14 -9.53 -2.68
CA MET A 450 -12.43 -9.97 -1.31
C MET A 450 -12.85 -11.45 -1.26
N GLY A 451 -13.47 -11.96 -2.33
CA GLY A 451 -13.85 -13.36 -2.48
C GLY A 451 -12.69 -14.29 -2.87
N LYS A 452 -11.44 -13.83 -2.76
CA LYS A 452 -10.26 -14.63 -3.04
C LYS A 452 -9.95 -15.53 -1.85
N ASP A 453 -9.97 -16.83 -2.11
CA ASP A 453 -9.48 -17.84 -1.18
C ASP A 453 -8.05 -18.24 -1.55
N TYR A 454 -7.23 -18.47 -0.52
CA TYR A 454 -5.87 -18.99 -0.63
C TYR A 454 -5.82 -20.37 0.01
N PRO A 455 -6.13 -21.44 -0.75
CA PRO A 455 -6.15 -22.80 -0.21
C PRO A 455 -4.85 -23.15 0.49
N GLY A 456 -4.95 -23.62 1.74
CA GLY A 456 -3.80 -24.01 2.54
C GLY A 456 -3.04 -22.85 3.22
N SER A 457 -3.48 -21.60 3.06
CA SER A 457 -2.98 -20.48 3.86
C SER A 457 -3.90 -20.21 5.06
N ASN A 458 -3.44 -19.42 6.03
CA ASN A 458 -4.25 -18.99 7.17
C ASN A 458 -4.97 -17.66 6.95
N TYR A 459 -4.66 -16.95 5.87
CA TYR A 459 -5.14 -15.59 5.65
C TYR A 459 -6.04 -15.47 4.43
N THR A 460 -6.90 -14.45 4.44
CA THR A 460 -7.91 -14.16 3.43
C THR A 460 -7.77 -12.71 2.96
N GLU A 461 -8.48 -12.32 1.91
CA GLU A 461 -8.58 -10.90 1.52
C GLU A 461 -9.64 -10.13 2.32
N LEU A 462 -10.41 -10.81 3.19
CA LEU A 462 -11.48 -10.16 3.94
C LEU A 462 -10.90 -9.21 4.98
N PHE A 463 -9.98 -9.67 5.83
CA PHE A 463 -9.45 -8.79 6.88
C PHE A 463 -8.58 -7.68 6.28
N SER A 464 -7.74 -7.98 5.29
CA SER A 464 -6.87 -6.99 4.64
C SER A 464 -7.62 -5.90 3.87
N CYS A 465 -8.56 -6.26 2.99
CA CYS A 465 -9.39 -5.26 2.29
C CYS A 465 -10.34 -4.53 3.25
N GLY A 466 -10.81 -5.20 4.31
CA GLY A 466 -11.60 -4.60 5.36
C GLY A 466 -10.85 -3.49 6.10
N MET A 467 -9.59 -3.75 6.47
CA MET A 467 -8.72 -2.74 7.09
C MET A 467 -8.46 -1.54 6.16
N GLU A 468 -8.27 -1.78 4.86
CA GLU A 468 -8.16 -0.69 3.89
C GLU A 468 -9.44 0.15 3.81
N ALA A 469 -10.60 -0.48 3.91
CA ALA A 469 -11.88 0.22 3.89
C ALA A 469 -12.09 1.09 5.13
N VAL A 470 -11.85 0.52 6.32
CA VAL A 470 -12.01 1.22 7.61
C VAL A 470 -10.99 2.36 7.77
N ALA A 471 -9.73 2.15 7.40
CA ALA A 471 -8.67 3.12 7.66
C ALA A 471 -8.43 4.13 6.53
N HIS A 472 -8.78 3.79 5.28
CA HIS A 472 -8.45 4.60 4.10
C HIS A 472 -9.64 4.86 3.18
N GLY A 473 -10.87 4.45 3.57
CA GLY A 473 -12.08 4.66 2.76
C GLY A 473 -12.08 3.88 1.43
N ARG A 474 -11.18 2.91 1.25
CA ARG A 474 -11.17 2.04 0.06
C ARG A 474 -12.50 1.29 -0.05
N PHE A 475 -12.88 0.95 -1.28
CA PHE A 475 -14.14 0.23 -1.55
C PHE A 475 -15.39 0.96 -1.01
N GLY A 476 -15.38 2.30 -1.05
CA GLY A 476 -16.46 3.12 -0.48
C GLY A 476 -16.63 2.94 1.03
N GLY A 477 -15.55 2.57 1.74
CA GLY A 477 -15.56 2.26 3.17
C GLY A 477 -16.45 1.07 3.55
N LEU A 478 -16.77 0.18 2.60
CA LEU A 478 -17.81 -0.86 2.69
C LEU A 478 -19.22 -0.30 2.98
N ARG A 479 -19.41 1.02 2.90
CA ARG A 479 -20.69 1.70 3.05
C ARG A 479 -21.33 2.07 1.70
N GLY A 480 -20.60 1.85 0.60
CA GLY A 480 -21.04 2.27 -0.73
C GLY A 480 -20.90 3.78 -0.96
N HIS A 481 -20.06 4.46 -0.18
CA HIS A 481 -19.81 5.89 -0.36
C HIS A 481 -19.12 6.16 -1.68
N THR A 482 -19.76 6.99 -2.51
CA THR A 482 -19.20 7.47 -3.78
C THR A 482 -18.18 8.56 -3.52
N LYS A 483 -17.25 8.74 -4.47
CA LYS A 483 -16.34 9.89 -4.42
C LYS A 483 -17.06 11.14 -4.89
N VAL A 484 -16.93 12.18 -4.08
CA VAL A 484 -17.41 13.52 -4.39
C VAL A 484 -16.62 14.08 -5.56
N ASP A 485 -17.34 14.60 -6.55
CA ASP A 485 -16.80 15.32 -7.70
C ASP A 485 -17.71 16.51 -8.02
N LEU A 486 -17.36 17.67 -7.47
CA LEU A 486 -18.09 18.93 -7.66
C LEU A 486 -17.99 19.47 -9.09
N THR A 487 -17.12 18.89 -9.94
CA THR A 487 -17.09 19.25 -11.38
C THR A 487 -18.23 18.58 -12.15
N ALA A 488 -18.85 17.55 -11.57
CA ALA A 488 -20.02 16.88 -12.11
C ALA A 488 -21.30 17.44 -11.46
N PRO A 489 -22.37 17.72 -12.23
CA PRO A 489 -23.63 18.23 -11.67
C PRO A 489 -24.29 17.33 -10.63
N SER A 490 -24.02 16.02 -10.65
CA SER A 490 -24.54 15.07 -9.66
C SER A 490 -23.70 14.98 -8.38
N ALA A 491 -22.62 15.78 -8.28
CA ALA A 491 -21.59 15.68 -7.25
C ALA A 491 -20.88 14.31 -7.17
N THR A 492 -21.07 13.43 -8.15
CA THR A 492 -20.53 12.06 -8.15
C THR A 492 -19.52 11.91 -9.26
N SER A 493 -18.39 11.25 -8.99
CA SER A 493 -17.41 10.96 -10.03
C SER A 493 -18.02 10.13 -11.17
N ASN A 494 -17.64 10.44 -12.42
CA ASN A 494 -18.11 9.68 -13.59
C ASN A 494 -17.81 8.17 -13.49
N LEU A 495 -16.73 7.79 -12.79
CA LEU A 495 -16.38 6.38 -12.59
C LEU A 495 -17.39 5.69 -11.67
N ASP A 496 -17.77 6.35 -10.58
CA ASP A 496 -18.71 5.80 -9.61
C ASP A 496 -20.15 5.84 -10.14
N GLN A 497 -20.50 6.75 -11.06
CA GLN A 497 -21.78 6.67 -11.78
C GLN A 497 -21.89 5.41 -12.63
N VAL A 498 -20.78 4.95 -13.23
CA VAL A 498 -20.75 3.75 -14.09
C VAL A 498 -20.64 2.48 -13.27
N ASN A 499 -19.85 2.51 -12.20
CA ASN A 499 -19.59 1.37 -11.34
C ASN A 499 -19.60 1.82 -9.88
N PRO A 500 -20.81 2.04 -9.31
CA PRO A 500 -20.92 2.56 -7.96
C PRO A 500 -20.27 1.61 -6.96
N PRO A 501 -19.52 2.13 -5.97
CA PRO A 501 -19.02 1.31 -4.90
C PRO A 501 -20.20 0.62 -4.21
N ARG A 502 -20.10 -0.68 -4.05
CA ARG A 502 -21.15 -1.48 -3.41
C ARG A 502 -20.95 -1.46 -1.90
N ALA A 503 -22.04 -1.21 -1.17
CA ALA A 503 -22.05 -1.39 0.27
C ALA A 503 -21.93 -2.88 0.65
N ASP A 504 -21.18 -3.17 1.70
CA ASP A 504 -21.03 -4.49 2.29
C ASP A 504 -21.02 -4.37 3.83
N PRO A 505 -22.19 -4.04 4.43
CA PRO A 505 -22.29 -3.74 5.84
C PRO A 505 -22.00 -4.94 6.75
N GLU A 506 -22.10 -6.16 6.21
CA GLU A 506 -21.79 -7.41 6.91
C GLU A 506 -20.29 -7.65 6.97
N HIS A 507 -19.56 -7.41 5.88
CA HIS A 507 -18.09 -7.45 5.88
C HIS A 507 -17.51 -6.34 6.78
N LEU A 508 -18.11 -5.14 6.75
CA LEU A 508 -17.75 -4.07 7.68
C LEU A 508 -17.93 -4.50 9.14
N ALA A 509 -19.06 -5.12 9.46
CA ALA A 509 -19.33 -5.67 10.79
C ALA A 509 -18.30 -6.74 11.19
N LEU A 510 -17.97 -7.68 10.30
CA LEU A 510 -16.91 -8.67 10.56
C LEU A 510 -15.59 -8.00 10.97
N VAL A 511 -15.16 -6.97 10.23
CA VAL A 511 -13.86 -6.31 10.45
C VAL A 511 -13.85 -5.54 11.77
N LEU A 512 -14.90 -4.76 12.05
CA LEU A 512 -15.04 -4.04 13.32
C LEU A 512 -15.12 -5.01 14.51
N GLY A 513 -15.86 -6.10 14.37
CA GLY A 513 -15.94 -7.16 15.38
C GLY A 513 -14.59 -7.80 15.65
N LEU A 514 -13.82 -8.11 14.60
CA LEU A 514 -12.47 -8.67 14.74
C LEU A 514 -11.52 -7.70 15.44
N LEU A 515 -11.52 -6.42 15.07
CA LEU A 515 -10.72 -5.39 15.73
C LEU A 515 -11.09 -5.24 17.21
N ALA A 516 -12.37 -5.35 17.55
CA ALA A 516 -12.84 -5.29 18.92
C ALA A 516 -12.46 -6.52 19.77
N THR A 517 -12.33 -7.70 19.17
CA THR A 517 -12.39 -8.98 19.92
C THR A 517 -11.21 -9.92 19.73
N ALA A 518 -10.59 -9.99 18.55
CA ALA A 518 -9.55 -10.98 18.29
C ALA A 518 -8.23 -10.63 18.99
N ASN A 519 -7.69 -11.59 19.74
CA ASN A 519 -6.61 -11.53 20.72
C ASN A 519 -6.91 -10.73 21.99
N LYS A 520 -8.18 -10.36 22.23
CA LYS A 520 -8.58 -9.68 23.47
C LYS A 520 -8.25 -10.58 24.65
N ARG A 521 -7.59 -10.04 25.67
CA ARG A 521 -7.37 -10.72 26.96
C ARG A 521 -8.72 -10.82 27.66
N LEU A 522 -9.12 -12.03 28.07
CA LEU A 522 -10.33 -12.23 28.86
C LEU A 522 -9.97 -11.91 30.31
N ASN A 523 -10.65 -10.91 30.89
CA ASN A 523 -10.47 -10.53 32.29
C ASN A 523 -11.34 -11.38 33.22
#